data_AF-A0AAW6M9Y4-F1
#
_entry.id   AF-A0AAW6M9Y4-F1
#
_cell.length_a   1.000
_cell.length_b   1.000
_cell.length_c   1.000
_cell.angle_alpha   90.00
_cell.angle_beta   90.00
_cell.angle_gamma   90.00
#
_symmetry.space_group_name_H-M   'P 1'
#
loop_
_entity.id
_entity.type
_entity.pdbx_description
1 polymer ?
#
loop_
_entity_poly.entity_id
_entity_poly.type
_entity_poly.pdbx_seq_one_letter_code
_entity_poly.pdbx_strand_id
1 'polypeptide(L)'
;LTRIPMVWAGYQIKKQPKAIDAHVSLADLFPTFCTAIGESIPVGVQGRSLWPMLTGKEYPKEEFSSVVVQLGFGGEDVPLDDSLTFEQEGALGPNKVAHF
;
A
#
# COMPACT_ATOMS: atom_id res chain seq x y z
N LEU A 1 -5.11 -10.24 6.38
CA LEU A 1 -5.46 -9.05 7.21
C LEU A 1 -4.96 -7.75 6.57
N THR A 2 -5.07 -7.61 5.24
CA THR A 2 -4.34 -6.56 4.48
C THR A 2 -5.25 -5.48 3.90
N ARG A 3 -6.55 -5.77 3.74
CA ARG A 3 -7.55 -4.82 3.27
C ARG A 3 -8.15 -4.05 4.44
N ILE A 4 -7.94 -2.74 4.46
CA ILE A 4 -8.49 -1.82 5.47
C ILE A 4 -9.51 -0.87 4.82
N PRO A 5 -10.48 -0.34 5.59
CA PRO A 5 -11.33 0.74 5.10
C PRO A 5 -10.51 2.02 4.87
N MET A 6 -10.75 2.69 3.74
CA MET A 6 -10.20 4.01 3.43
C MET A 6 -11.35 4.92 3.01
N VAL A 7 -11.59 5.99 3.79
CA VAL A 7 -12.67 6.95 3.56
C VAL A 7 -12.07 8.34 3.43
N TRP A 8 -12.47 9.06 2.37
CA TRP A 8 -12.00 10.41 2.08
C TRP A 8 -13.16 11.39 2.11
N ALA A 9 -12.98 12.52 2.78
CA ALA A 9 -13.93 13.63 2.82
C ALA A 9 -13.16 14.94 2.93
N GLY A 10 -13.64 15.98 2.24
CA GLY A 10 -12.98 17.29 2.26
C GLY A 10 -13.38 18.17 1.08
N TYR A 11 -12.76 19.34 1.03
CA TYR A 11 -12.93 20.30 -0.05
C TYR A 11 -12.52 19.67 -1.39
N GLN A 12 -13.34 19.87 -2.44
CA GLN A 12 -13.19 19.32 -3.80
C GLN A 12 -13.29 17.80 -3.96
N ILE A 13 -13.38 17.03 -2.86
CA ILE A 13 -13.61 15.58 -2.96
C ILE A 13 -15.05 15.35 -3.42
N LYS A 14 -15.18 14.67 -4.57
CA LYS A 14 -16.48 14.40 -5.18
C LYS A 14 -17.23 13.39 -4.33
N LYS A 15 -18.48 13.72 -3.96
CA LYS A 15 -19.38 12.78 -3.31
C LYS A 15 -19.61 11.59 -4.22
N GLN A 16 -19.35 10.39 -3.71
CA GLN A 16 -19.56 9.15 -4.44
C GLN A 16 -20.64 8.30 -3.76
N PRO A 17 -21.57 7.69 -4.52
CA PRO A 17 -22.64 6.87 -3.97
C PRO A 17 -22.16 5.47 -3.56
N LYS A 18 -20.97 5.06 -4.04
CA LYS A 18 -20.37 3.74 -3.80
C LYS A 18 -18.86 3.87 -3.65
N ALA A 19 -18.23 2.84 -3.09
CA ALA A 19 -16.78 2.72 -3.09
C ALA A 19 -16.24 2.69 -4.52
N ILE A 20 -15.05 3.25 -4.71
CA ILE A 20 -14.34 3.24 -5.99
C ILE A 20 -13.73 1.85 -6.18
N ASP A 21 -13.97 1.25 -7.34
CA ASP A 21 -13.43 -0.05 -7.71
C ASP A 21 -11.99 0.10 -8.24
N ALA A 22 -11.04 0.25 -7.30
CA ALA A 22 -9.62 0.44 -7.58
C ALA A 22 -8.78 -0.17 -6.45
N HIS A 23 -7.67 -0.83 -6.80
CA HIS A 23 -6.70 -1.33 -5.82
C HIS A 23 -5.76 -0.19 -5.40
N VAL A 24 -6.01 0.38 -4.22
CA VAL A 24 -5.20 1.45 -3.62
C VAL A 24 -4.37 0.95 -2.45
N SER A 25 -3.29 1.67 -2.14
CA SER A 25 -2.34 1.35 -1.08
C SER A 25 -2.20 2.49 -0.08
N LEU A 26 -1.74 2.18 1.14
CA LEU A 26 -1.30 3.20 2.10
C LEU A 26 -0.13 4.05 1.55
N ALA A 27 0.68 3.49 0.65
CA ALA A 27 1.76 4.22 -0.03
C ALA A 27 1.24 5.40 -0.87
N ASP A 28 -0.03 5.38 -1.27
CA ASP A 28 -0.66 6.42 -2.09
C ASP A 28 -1.02 7.68 -1.29
N LEU A 29 -1.04 7.61 0.06
CA LEU A 29 -1.43 8.74 0.91
C LEU A 29 -0.52 9.96 0.71
N PHE A 30 0.79 9.76 0.83
CA PHE A 30 1.77 10.83 0.72
C PHE A 30 1.72 11.57 -0.64
N PRO A 31 1.83 10.89 -1.80
CA PRO A 31 1.72 11.57 -3.10
C PRO A 31 0.35 12.22 -3.33
N THR A 32 -0.72 11.68 -2.75
CA THR A 32 -2.05 12.30 -2.78
C THR A 32 -2.05 13.65 -2.10
N PHE A 33 -1.47 13.75 -0.89
CA PHE A 33 -1.39 15.02 -0.16
C PHE A 33 -0.52 16.03 -0.90
N CYS A 34 0.63 15.64 -1.45
CA CYS A 34 1.47 16.51 -2.28
C CYS A 34 0.64 17.14 -3.41
N THR A 35 -0.09 16.31 -4.16
CA THR A 35 -0.93 16.81 -5.27
C THR A 35 -2.06 17.70 -4.78
N ALA A 36 -2.69 17.36 -3.65
CA ALA A 36 -3.80 18.11 -3.07
C ALA A 36 -3.40 19.53 -2.63
N ILE A 37 -2.16 19.72 -2.15
CA ILE A 37 -1.62 21.03 -1.77
C ILE A 37 -0.93 21.77 -2.91
N GLY A 38 -0.89 21.19 -4.11
CA GLY A 38 -0.25 21.80 -5.29
C GLY A 38 1.27 21.64 -5.35
N GLU A 39 1.83 20.71 -4.58
CA GLU A 39 3.27 20.44 -4.52
C GLU A 39 3.67 19.26 -5.42
N SER A 40 4.93 19.25 -5.84
CA SER A 40 5.51 18.13 -6.59
C SER A 40 5.68 16.89 -5.72
N ILE A 41 5.50 15.70 -6.30
CA ILE A 41 5.78 14.43 -5.62
C ILE A 41 7.30 14.20 -5.60
N PRO A 42 7.92 13.96 -4.42
CA PRO A 42 9.35 13.67 -4.33
C PRO A 42 9.78 12.42 -5.10
N VAL A 43 11.02 12.42 -5.61
CA VAL A 43 11.63 11.25 -6.25
C VAL A 43 11.75 10.11 -5.24
N GLY A 44 11.42 8.89 -5.66
CA GLY A 44 11.50 7.68 -4.83
C GLY A 44 10.22 7.32 -4.08
N VAL A 45 9.19 8.17 -4.13
CA VAL A 45 7.85 7.79 -3.66
C VAL A 45 7.31 6.67 -4.54
N GLN A 46 6.92 5.55 -3.91
CA GLN A 46 6.46 4.36 -4.61
C GLN A 46 4.95 4.38 -4.91
N GLY A 47 4.18 5.12 -4.12
CA GLY A 47 2.74 5.26 -4.33
C GLY A 47 2.40 6.27 -5.43
N ARG A 48 1.10 6.39 -5.72
CA ARG A 48 0.55 7.30 -6.74
C ARG A 48 -0.52 8.19 -6.14
N SER A 49 -0.73 9.35 -6.73
CA SER A 49 -1.74 10.28 -6.25
C SER A 49 -3.15 9.78 -6.56
N LEU A 50 -3.99 9.66 -5.53
CA LEU A 50 -5.43 9.40 -5.65
C LEU A 50 -6.20 10.68 -5.98
N TRP A 51 -5.56 11.85 -5.99
CA TRP A 51 -6.24 13.14 -6.11
C TRP A 51 -7.13 13.28 -7.37
N PRO A 52 -6.70 12.84 -8.58
CA PRO A 52 -7.56 12.87 -9.75
C PRO A 52 -8.83 12.03 -9.54
N MET A 53 -8.69 10.82 -9.00
CA MET A 53 -9.81 9.93 -8.66
C MET A 53 -10.76 10.54 -7.62
N LEU A 54 -10.22 11.14 -6.55
CA LEU A 54 -11.01 11.77 -5.48
C LEU A 54 -11.77 13.01 -5.95
N THR A 55 -11.20 13.77 -6.88
CA THR A 55 -11.82 14.98 -7.45
C THR A 55 -12.68 14.69 -8.69
N GLY A 56 -12.79 13.42 -9.10
CA GLY A 56 -13.61 12.99 -10.24
C GLY A 56 -13.03 13.32 -11.61
N LYS A 57 -11.71 13.56 -11.68
CA LYS A 57 -10.94 13.69 -12.92
C LYS A 57 -10.58 12.31 -13.47
N GLU A 58 -10.17 12.28 -14.73
CA GLU A 58 -9.62 11.07 -15.34
C GLU A 58 -8.32 10.64 -14.64
N TYR A 59 -8.14 9.33 -14.54
CA TYR A 59 -6.96 8.69 -13.97
C TYR A 59 -6.72 7.36 -14.71
N PRO A 60 -5.46 6.90 -14.81
CA PRO A 60 -5.14 5.64 -15.48
C PRO A 60 -5.65 4.47 -14.63
N LYS A 61 -6.73 3.79 -15.04
CA LYS A 61 -7.36 2.72 -14.24
C LYS A 61 -6.48 1.47 -14.17
N GLU A 62 -5.75 1.19 -15.24
CA GLU A 62 -4.88 0.04 -15.42
C GLU A 62 -3.77 0.02 -14.35
N GLU A 63 -3.35 1.19 -13.90
CA GLU A 63 -2.41 1.35 -12.80
C GLU A 63 -2.97 0.79 -11.47
N PHE A 64 -4.29 0.85 -11.26
CA PHE A 64 -4.98 0.36 -10.06
C PHE A 64 -5.60 -1.04 -10.24
N SER A 65 -5.15 -1.79 -11.25
CA SER A 65 -5.64 -3.15 -11.53
C SER A 65 -5.18 -4.21 -10.52
N SER A 66 -4.12 -3.92 -9.75
CA SER A 66 -3.59 -4.81 -8.72
C SER A 66 -2.91 -4.03 -7.59
N VAL A 67 -2.64 -4.70 -6.47
CA VAL A 67 -1.84 -4.18 -5.35
C VAL A 67 -0.91 -5.28 -4.82
N VAL A 68 0.29 -4.89 -4.40
CA VAL A 68 1.25 -5.78 -3.74
C VAL A 68 1.21 -5.52 -2.25
N VAL A 69 1.18 -6.59 -1.46
CA VAL A 69 1.34 -6.53 -0.01
C VAL A 69 2.49 -7.45 0.37
N GLN A 70 3.38 -6.94 1.21
CA GLN A 70 4.50 -7.70 1.74
C GLN A 70 4.34 -7.82 3.25
N LEU A 71 4.59 -9.01 3.77
CA LEU A 71 4.77 -9.26 5.19
C LEU A 71 6.25 -9.58 5.38
N GLY A 72 6.96 -8.69 6.05
CA GLY A 72 8.32 -8.94 6.50
C GLY A 72 8.32 -9.32 7.97
N PHE A 73 9.20 -10.24 8.34
CA PHE A 73 9.62 -10.40 9.73
C PHE A 73 10.82 -9.47 9.93
N GLY A 74 10.64 -8.39 10.70
CA GLY A 74 11.71 -7.49 11.07
C GLY A 74 11.98 -7.62 12.56
N GLY A 75 13.23 -7.91 12.95
CA GLY A 75 13.63 -7.92 14.36
C GLY A 75 14.62 -9.00 14.78
N GLU A 76 14.91 -10.01 13.94
CA GLU A 76 16.15 -10.79 14.15
C GLU A 76 17.28 -10.13 13.39
N ASP A 77 18.36 -9.83 14.10
CA ASP A 77 19.66 -9.67 13.48
C ASP A 77 19.97 -11.00 12.79
N VAL A 78 19.92 -11.04 11.46
CA VAL A 78 20.44 -12.15 10.66
C VAL A 78 21.88 -11.77 10.30
N PRO A 79 22.87 -12.09 11.14
CA PRO A 79 24.25 -11.76 10.83
C PRO A 79 24.73 -12.54 9.59
N LEU A 80 25.80 -12.08 8.96
CA LEU A 80 26.35 -12.73 7.75
C LEU A 80 26.77 -14.19 7.99
N ASP A 81 27.02 -14.57 9.23
CA ASP A 81 27.36 -15.93 9.68
C ASP A 81 26.14 -16.72 10.20
N ASP A 82 24.93 -16.16 10.07
CA ASP A 82 23.73 -16.92 10.34
C ASP A 82 23.62 -18.10 9.37
N SER A 83 23.38 -19.26 9.94
CA SER A 83 23.41 -20.54 9.24
C SER A 83 22.12 -21.32 9.42
N LEU A 84 21.15 -20.75 10.13
CA LEU A 84 19.86 -21.38 10.32
C LEU A 84 19.09 -21.34 9.00
N THR A 85 18.45 -22.46 8.67
CA THR A 85 17.46 -22.50 7.60
C THR A 85 16.12 -21.97 8.12
N PHE A 86 15.24 -21.53 7.22
CA PHE A 86 13.90 -21.04 7.59
C PHE A 86 13.08 -22.08 8.40
N GLU A 87 13.33 -23.37 8.23
CA GLU A 87 12.76 -24.43 9.07
C GLU A 87 13.33 -24.40 10.50
N GLN A 88 14.64 -24.20 10.64
CA GLN A 88 15.34 -24.18 11.93
C GLN A 88 14.99 -22.94 12.78
N GLU A 89 14.79 -21.79 12.13
CA GLU A 89 14.29 -20.56 12.78
C GLU A 89 12.79 -20.66 13.15
N GLY A 90 12.10 -21.71 12.71
CA GLY A 90 10.68 -21.92 12.98
C GLY A 90 9.75 -21.02 12.16
N ALA A 91 10.26 -20.38 11.09
CA ALA A 91 9.48 -19.56 10.17
C ALA A 91 8.48 -20.39 9.34
N LEU A 92 8.77 -21.69 9.13
CA LEU A 92 7.97 -22.61 8.32
C LEU A 92 7.09 -23.59 9.15
N GLY A 93 6.89 -23.31 10.44
CA GLY A 93 6.13 -24.19 11.32
C GLY A 93 4.65 -24.33 10.91
N PRO A 94 4.11 -25.55 10.75
CA PRO A 94 2.69 -25.73 10.47
C PRO A 94 1.86 -25.21 11.66
N ASN A 95 0.90 -24.33 11.37
CA ASN A 95 0.10 -23.50 12.29
C ASN A 95 0.72 -22.17 12.76
N LYS A 96 1.82 -21.70 12.15
CA LYS A 96 2.27 -20.30 12.27
C LYS A 96 1.96 -19.51 11.00
N VAL A 97 2.03 -18.18 11.11
CA VAL A 97 1.41 -17.14 10.26
C VAL A 97 1.75 -17.22 8.75
N ALA A 98 2.73 -18.01 8.33
CA ALA A 98 3.11 -18.17 6.93
C ALA A 98 2.92 -19.63 6.46
N HIS A 99 1.76 -19.91 5.86
CA HIS A 99 1.55 -21.12 5.06
C HIS A 99 1.71 -20.76 3.57
N PHE A 100 2.64 -21.43 2.88
CA PHE A 100 2.71 -21.50 1.42
C PHE A 100 2.19 -22.86 0.94
#